data_AF-A0A943F8V6-F1
#
_entry.id   AF-A0A943F8V6-F1
#
_cell.length_a   1.000
_cell.length_b   1.000
_cell.length_c   1.000
_cell.angle_alpha   90.00
_cell.angle_beta   90.00
_cell.angle_gamma   90.00
#
_symmetry.space_group_name_H-M   'P 1'
#
loop_
_entity.id
_entity.type
_entity.pdbx_description
1 polymer ?
#
loop_
_entity_poly.entity_id
_entity_poly.type
_entity_poly.pdbx_seq_one_letter_code
_entity_poly.pdbx_strand_id
1 'polypeptide(L)'
;MRTIIANLLKKVTELLEFFIALMLSVGIILLCLRLAASLIYIPNLEVWPNYDDLLELCFNLIIGVELIRMVYYHTPNTVFEVLIFAIARQIIIDHSSIWGNLIGVCAIAVLFATRKYLFCEFDVPSETVLRASTKVKTANKLLDVHLPYEDENTLRDIILKQMEKEEINPAVGACVYFPKCGLRVAKMNNGKISRIEVIRAIH
;
A
#
# COMPACT_ATOMS: atom_id res chain seq x y z
N MET A 1 25.50 21.17 -7.59
CA MET A 1 26.24 19.90 -7.35
C MET A 1 25.35 18.81 -6.72
N ARG A 2 24.64 19.08 -5.61
CA ARG A 2 23.73 18.10 -4.98
C ARG A 2 22.61 17.57 -5.89
N THR A 3 22.01 18.42 -6.74
CA THR A 3 20.97 18.03 -7.69
C THR A 3 21.46 17.14 -8.83
N ILE A 4 22.69 17.36 -9.31
CA ILE A 4 23.33 16.53 -10.35
C ILE A 4 23.64 15.14 -9.79
N ILE A 5 24.17 15.08 -8.56
CA ILE A 5 24.47 13.82 -7.86
C ILE A 5 23.18 13.03 -7.59
N ALA A 6 22.11 13.69 -7.14
CA ALA A 6 20.82 13.04 -6.90
C ALA A 6 20.21 12.47 -8.19
N ASN A 7 20.26 13.22 -9.30
CA ASN A 7 19.75 12.74 -10.59
C ASN A 7 20.58 11.56 -11.13
N LEU A 8 21.90 11.55 -10.90
CA LEU A 8 22.78 10.46 -11.28
C LEU A 8 22.49 9.20 -10.43
N LEU A 9 22.37 9.34 -9.12
CA LEU A 9 21.99 8.26 -8.20
C LEU A 9 20.65 7.64 -8.61
N LYS A 10 19.63 8.47 -8.86
CA LYS A 10 18.31 8.00 -9.30
C LYS A 10 18.40 7.14 -10.56
N LYS A 11 19.14 7.62 -11.56
CA LYS A 11 19.29 6.93 -12.84
C LYS A 11 20.07 5.61 -12.72
N VAL A 12 21.07 5.58 -11.83
CA VAL A 12 21.83 4.36 -11.51
C VAL A 12 20.96 3.35 -10.78
N THR A 13 20.15 3.79 -9.82
CA THR A 13 19.21 2.92 -9.10
C THR A 13 18.17 2.32 -10.05
N GLU A 14 17.57 3.12 -10.93
CA GLU A 14 16.60 2.64 -11.94
C GLU A 14 17.23 1.59 -12.87
N LEU A 15 18.49 1.80 -13.30
CA LEU A 15 19.22 0.84 -14.13
C LEU A 15 19.50 -0.47 -13.39
N LEU A 16 19.93 -0.37 -12.12
CA LEU A 16 20.23 -1.53 -11.28
C LEU A 16 18.96 -2.33 -11.00
N GLU A 17 17.85 -1.67 -10.70
CA GLU A 17 16.55 -2.29 -10.46
C GLU A 17 16.08 -3.08 -11.69
N PHE A 18 16.17 -2.48 -12.88
CA PHE A 18 15.88 -3.16 -14.14
C PHE A 18 16.77 -4.38 -14.36
N PHE A 19 18.09 -4.25 -14.10
CA PHE A 19 19.03 -5.35 -14.27
C PHE A 19 18.76 -6.51 -13.31
N ILE A 20 18.48 -6.22 -12.04
CA ILE A 20 18.13 -7.22 -11.03
C ILE A 20 16.83 -7.93 -11.40
N ALA A 21 15.79 -7.17 -11.79
CA ALA A 21 14.51 -7.74 -12.21
C ALA A 21 14.67 -8.67 -13.42
N LEU A 22 15.49 -8.28 -14.41
CA LEU A 22 15.79 -9.09 -15.58
C LEU A 22 16.49 -10.41 -15.19
N MET A 23 17.54 -10.33 -14.38
CA MET A 23 18.30 -11.50 -13.95
C MET A 23 17.44 -12.47 -13.12
N LEU A 24 16.64 -11.95 -12.18
CA LEU A 24 15.71 -12.77 -11.40
C LEU A 24 14.66 -13.43 -12.30
N SER A 25 14.10 -12.70 -13.26
CA SER A 25 13.10 -13.23 -14.20
C SER A 25 13.67 -14.39 -15.01
N VAL A 26 14.86 -14.23 -15.59
CA VAL A 26 15.54 -15.30 -16.35
C VAL A 26 15.83 -16.50 -15.44
N GLY A 27 16.33 -16.27 -14.23
CA GLY A 27 16.62 -17.32 -13.26
C GLY A 27 15.39 -18.16 -12.91
N ILE A 28 14.26 -17.50 -12.63
CA ILE A 28 13.00 -18.18 -12.31
C ILE A 28 12.48 -18.99 -13.49
N ILE A 29 12.51 -18.44 -14.70
CA ILE A 29 12.08 -19.16 -15.91
C ILE A 29 12.92 -20.42 -16.10
N LEU A 30 14.25 -20.33 -15.96
CA LEU A 30 15.14 -21.49 -16.07
C LEU A 30 14.86 -22.54 -14.98
N LEU A 31 14.62 -22.11 -13.74
CA LEU A 31 14.27 -23.01 -12.64
C LEU A 31 12.91 -23.68 -12.84
N CYS A 32 11.90 -22.95 -13.33
CA CYS A 32 10.60 -23.50 -13.71
C CYS A 32 10.74 -24.54 -14.83
N LEU A 33 11.53 -24.25 -15.87
CA LEU A 33 11.80 -25.21 -16.95
C LEU A 33 12.51 -26.46 -16.44
N ARG A 34 13.49 -26.30 -15.54
CA ARG A 34 14.20 -27.42 -14.91
C ARG A 34 13.24 -28.31 -14.13
N LEU A 35 12.35 -27.72 -13.32
CA LEU A 35 11.32 -28.43 -12.56
C LEU A 35 10.34 -29.16 -13.51
N ALA A 36 9.87 -28.50 -14.56
CA ALA A 36 8.96 -29.10 -15.53
C ALA A 36 9.61 -30.27 -16.30
N ALA A 37 10.87 -30.10 -16.73
CA ALA A 37 11.61 -31.13 -17.42
C ALA A 37 11.79 -32.37 -16.54
N SER A 38 12.07 -32.19 -15.25
CA SER A 38 12.27 -33.31 -14.35
C SER A 38 10.99 -34.03 -13.95
N LEU A 39 9.83 -33.38 -14.03
CA LEU A 39 8.51 -34.04 -13.93
C LEU A 39 8.18 -34.90 -15.16
N ILE A 40 8.63 -34.49 -16.36
CA ILE A 40 8.36 -35.19 -17.62
C ILE A 40 9.27 -36.42 -17.80
N TYR A 41 10.49 -36.38 -17.27
CA TYR A 41 11.53 -37.40 -17.43
C TYR A 41 11.58 -38.41 -16.27
N ILE A 42 10.45 -38.80 -15.67
CA ILE A 42 10.39 -39.80 -14.58
C ILE A 42 10.13 -41.19 -15.16
N PRO A 43 11.14 -42.05 -15.40
CA PRO A 43 10.92 -43.45 -15.77
C PRO A 43 10.59 -44.34 -14.56
N ASN A 44 10.85 -43.89 -13.33
CA ASN A 44 10.56 -44.62 -12.09
C ASN A 44 10.03 -43.66 -11.01
N LEU A 45 8.75 -43.79 -10.66
CA LEU A 45 8.09 -43.02 -9.58
C LEU A 45 8.68 -43.30 -8.18
N GLU A 46 9.54 -44.32 -8.03
CA GLU A 46 10.21 -44.64 -6.77
C GLU A 46 11.54 -43.89 -6.54
N VAL A 47 12.06 -43.17 -7.54
CA VAL A 47 13.44 -42.63 -7.51
C VAL A 47 13.53 -41.11 -7.75
N TRP A 48 12.42 -40.35 -7.77
CA TRP A 48 12.48 -38.90 -8.08
C TRP A 48 11.34 -38.03 -7.47
N PRO A 49 11.63 -36.81 -6.92
CA PRO A 49 12.58 -36.50 -5.85
C PRO A 49 11.91 -36.67 -4.47
N ASN A 50 12.63 -36.47 -3.36
CA ASN A 50 12.01 -36.46 -2.04
C ASN A 50 10.89 -35.40 -2.04
N TYR A 51 9.70 -35.69 -1.48
CA TYR A 51 8.56 -34.74 -1.46
C TYR A 51 8.99 -33.36 -0.94
N ASP A 52 9.91 -33.36 0.03
CA ASP A 52 10.51 -32.18 0.62
C ASP A 52 11.31 -31.33 -0.40
N ASP A 53 12.07 -31.96 -1.31
CA ASP A 53 12.86 -31.26 -2.34
C ASP A 53 11.96 -30.58 -3.38
N LEU A 54 10.87 -31.25 -3.76
CA LEU A 54 9.87 -30.69 -4.67
C LEU A 54 9.18 -29.48 -4.03
N LEU A 55 8.78 -29.63 -2.78
CA LEU A 55 8.12 -28.58 -2.01
C LEU A 55 9.05 -27.39 -1.82
N GLU A 56 10.34 -27.65 -1.52
CA GLU A 56 11.37 -26.64 -1.37
C GLU A 56 11.55 -25.81 -2.63
N LEU A 57 11.71 -26.48 -3.78
CA LEU A 57 11.90 -25.82 -5.07
C LEU A 57 10.66 -25.01 -5.47
N CYS A 58 9.46 -25.55 -5.28
CA CYS A 58 8.20 -24.83 -5.55
C CYS A 58 8.08 -23.56 -4.72
N PHE A 59 8.33 -23.63 -3.41
CA PHE A 59 8.25 -22.45 -2.56
C PHE A 59 9.32 -21.41 -2.86
N ASN A 60 10.54 -21.83 -3.20
CA ASN A 60 11.61 -20.93 -3.64
C ASN A 60 11.22 -20.17 -4.92
N LEU A 61 10.57 -20.86 -5.87
CA LEU A 61 10.02 -20.23 -7.07
C LEU A 61 8.94 -19.19 -6.76
N ILE A 62 7.99 -19.51 -5.86
CA ILE A 62 6.94 -18.57 -5.47
C ILE A 62 7.53 -17.31 -4.83
N ILE A 63 8.49 -17.47 -3.91
CA ILE A 63 9.20 -16.32 -3.31
C ILE A 63 9.89 -15.48 -4.40
N GLY A 64 10.58 -16.13 -5.34
CA GLY A 64 11.23 -15.44 -6.44
C GLY A 64 10.28 -14.60 -7.28
N VAL A 65 9.11 -15.16 -7.63
CA VAL A 65 8.08 -14.45 -8.42
C VAL A 65 7.56 -13.25 -7.65
N GLU A 66 7.36 -13.42 -6.34
CA GLU A 66 6.85 -12.35 -5.49
C GLU A 66 7.87 -11.23 -5.25
N LEU A 67 9.17 -11.56 -5.22
CA LEU A 67 10.26 -10.57 -5.22
C LEU A 67 10.26 -9.73 -6.51
N ILE A 68 10.03 -10.35 -7.67
CA ILE A 68 9.87 -9.59 -8.93
C ILE A 68 8.65 -8.67 -8.83
N ARG A 69 7.55 -9.16 -8.27
CA ARG A 69 6.35 -8.34 -8.07
C ARG A 69 6.62 -7.16 -7.15
N MET A 70 7.39 -7.33 -6.08
CA MET A 70 7.81 -6.22 -5.21
C MET A 70 8.64 -5.18 -5.95
N VAL A 71 9.56 -5.61 -6.81
CA VAL A 71 10.40 -4.70 -7.61
C VAL A 71 9.54 -3.87 -8.57
N TYR A 72 8.43 -4.41 -9.08
CA TYR A 72 7.54 -3.64 -9.96
C TYR A 72 6.47 -2.83 -9.20
N TYR A 73 5.87 -3.40 -8.16
CA TYR A 73 4.88 -2.77 -7.29
C TYR A 73 5.49 -2.43 -5.92
N HIS A 74 6.08 -1.24 -5.84
CA HIS A 74 6.65 -0.67 -4.62
C HIS A 74 5.58 -0.19 -3.64
N THR A 75 4.73 -1.09 -3.16
CA THR A 75 3.80 -0.77 -2.08
C THR A 75 4.26 -1.42 -0.78
N PRO A 76 4.19 -0.74 0.37
CA PRO A 76 4.53 -1.36 1.65
C PRO A 76 3.66 -2.59 1.94
N ASN A 77 2.41 -2.61 1.42
CA ASN A 77 1.50 -3.75 1.56
C ASN A 77 2.03 -5.03 0.89
N THR A 78 2.58 -4.94 -0.33
CA THR A 78 3.15 -6.11 -1.01
C THR A 78 4.33 -6.68 -0.23
N VAL A 79 5.17 -5.81 0.37
CA VAL A 79 6.33 -6.27 1.17
C VAL A 79 5.90 -7.15 2.36
N PHE A 80 4.86 -6.77 3.10
CA PHE A 80 4.37 -7.55 4.24
C PHE A 80 3.84 -8.93 3.82
N GLU A 81 3.13 -9.03 2.70
CA GLU A 81 2.57 -10.28 2.20
C GLU A 81 3.66 -11.31 1.91
N VAL A 82 4.73 -10.90 1.23
CA VAL A 82 5.84 -11.80 0.91
C VAL A 82 6.65 -12.19 2.15
N LEU A 83 6.87 -11.26 3.07
CA LEU A 83 7.61 -11.55 4.30
C LEU A 83 6.88 -12.62 5.14
N ILE A 84 5.56 -12.51 5.26
CA ILE A 84 4.74 -13.52 5.95
C ILE A 84 4.85 -14.87 5.24
N PHE A 85 4.75 -14.88 3.90
CA PHE A 85 4.87 -16.10 3.11
C PHE A 85 6.25 -16.76 3.26
N ALA A 86 7.33 -15.97 3.23
CA ALA A 86 8.70 -16.46 3.38
C ALA A 86 8.93 -17.09 4.76
N ILE A 87 8.44 -16.46 5.83
CA ILE A 87 8.54 -17.02 7.19
C ILE A 87 7.69 -18.28 7.32
N ALA A 88 6.46 -18.26 6.81
CA ALA A 88 5.55 -19.41 6.85
C ALA A 88 6.15 -20.62 6.13
N ARG A 89 6.74 -20.43 4.94
CA ARG A 89 7.49 -21.47 4.23
C ARG A 89 8.58 -22.06 5.12
N GLN A 90 9.40 -21.22 5.73
CA GLN A 90 10.55 -21.68 6.51
C GLN A 90 10.12 -22.58 7.67
N ILE A 91 8.96 -22.31 8.27
CA ILE A 91 8.35 -23.16 9.32
C ILE A 91 7.85 -24.51 8.76
N ILE A 92 7.38 -24.55 7.51
CA ILE A 92 6.79 -25.76 6.89
C ILE A 92 7.88 -26.72 6.42
N ILE A 93 8.90 -26.21 5.72
CA ILE A 93 9.94 -27.05 5.10
C ILE A 93 10.97 -27.45 6.14
N ASP A 94 11.50 -26.46 6.85
CA ASP A 94 12.50 -26.71 7.87
C ASP A 94 11.71 -27.27 9.05
N HIS A 95 11.85 -28.57 9.32
CA HIS A 95 11.35 -29.21 10.54
C HIS A 95 12.19 -28.74 11.72
N SER A 96 12.28 -27.42 11.87
CA SER A 96 13.10 -26.75 12.83
C SER A 96 12.62 -27.15 14.21
N SER A 97 13.57 -27.22 15.15
CA SER A 97 13.25 -27.45 16.55
C SER A 97 12.06 -26.60 16.99
N ILE A 98 11.27 -27.07 17.94
CA ILE A 98 10.07 -26.38 18.48
C ILE A 98 10.32 -24.88 18.75
N TRP A 99 11.55 -24.53 19.14
CA TRP A 99 12.01 -23.15 19.34
C TRP A 99 12.05 -22.30 18.06
N GLY A 100 12.52 -22.84 16.94
CA GLY A 100 12.55 -22.15 15.65
C GLY A 100 11.14 -21.83 15.15
N ASN A 101 10.22 -22.79 15.28
CA ASN A 101 8.81 -22.57 14.93
C ASN A 101 8.16 -21.51 15.83
N LEU A 102 8.45 -21.51 17.14
CA LEU A 102 7.96 -20.49 18.06
C LEU A 102 8.45 -19.09 17.68
N ILE A 103 9.74 -18.95 17.34
CA ILE A 103 10.33 -17.69 16.88
C ILE A 103 9.67 -17.23 15.57
N GLY A 104 9.44 -18.14 14.63
CA GLY A 104 8.75 -17.84 13.37
C GLY A 104 7.33 -17.32 13.58
N VAL A 105 6.55 -17.96 14.47
CA VAL A 105 5.21 -17.49 14.83
C VAL A 105 5.25 -16.12 15.52
N CYS A 106 6.18 -15.92 16.46
CA CYS A 106 6.40 -14.62 17.09
C CYS A 106 6.77 -13.54 16.06
N ALA A 107 7.61 -13.85 15.07
CA ALA A 107 7.98 -12.92 14.01
C ALA A 107 6.77 -12.50 13.17
N ILE A 108 5.89 -13.45 12.79
CA ILE A 108 4.63 -13.13 12.10
C ILE A 108 3.75 -12.23 12.97
N ALA A 109 3.61 -12.52 14.27
CA ALA A 109 2.82 -11.71 15.19
C ALA A 109 3.35 -10.26 15.31
N VAL A 110 4.68 -10.10 15.38
CA VAL A 110 5.33 -8.78 15.38
C VAL A 110 5.12 -8.06 14.05
N LEU A 111 5.23 -8.75 12.90
CA LEU A 111 4.94 -8.16 11.59
C LEU A 111 3.50 -7.62 11.51
N PHE A 112 2.52 -8.38 12.00
CA PHE A 112 1.13 -7.88 12.07
C PHE A 112 0.98 -6.71 13.05
N ALA A 113 1.68 -6.73 14.18
CA ALA A 113 1.65 -5.63 15.13
C ALA A 113 2.28 -4.36 14.53
N THR A 114 3.44 -4.46 13.88
CA THR A 114 4.07 -3.32 13.20
C THR A 114 3.16 -2.77 12.09
N ARG A 115 2.55 -3.63 11.27
CA ARG A 115 1.53 -3.19 10.29
C ARG A 115 0.38 -2.42 10.96
N LYS A 116 -0.16 -2.95 12.07
CA LYS A 116 -1.31 -2.36 12.75
C LYS A 116 -1.00 -1.07 13.52
N TYR A 117 0.20 -0.95 14.10
CA TYR A 117 0.52 0.12 15.05
C TYR A 117 1.53 1.14 14.52
N LEU A 118 2.46 0.73 13.65
CA LEU A 118 3.51 1.61 13.09
C LEU A 118 3.11 2.20 11.73
N PHE A 119 2.33 1.47 10.92
CA PHE A 119 1.94 1.90 9.57
C PHE A 119 0.54 2.51 9.49
N CYS A 120 -0.23 2.57 10.60
CA CYS A 120 -1.44 3.38 10.67
C CYS A 120 -1.16 4.89 10.51
N GLU A 121 0.09 5.35 10.66
CA GLU A 121 0.51 6.73 10.36
C GLU A 121 0.99 6.93 8.92
N PHE A 122 1.32 5.86 8.18
CA PHE A 122 1.71 5.94 6.76
C PHE A 122 0.56 5.68 5.80
N ASP A 123 -0.57 5.22 6.31
CA ASP A 123 -1.87 5.40 5.66
C ASP A 123 -2.35 6.85 5.89
N VAL A 124 -1.50 7.84 5.54
CA VAL A 124 -1.97 9.24 5.51
C VAL A 124 -2.97 9.34 4.37
N PRO A 125 -4.25 9.57 4.69
CA PRO A 125 -5.31 9.66 3.71
C PRO A 125 -5.26 11.07 3.11
N SER A 126 -5.08 11.18 1.80
CA SER A 126 -5.18 12.48 1.12
C SER A 126 -6.58 13.10 1.23
N GLU A 127 -7.58 12.32 1.64
CA GLU A 127 -8.91 12.82 1.92
C GLU A 127 -9.09 13.06 3.44
N THR A 128 -8.88 14.30 3.91
CA THR A 128 -9.29 14.65 5.27
C THR A 128 -10.82 14.81 5.30
N VAL A 129 -11.52 13.70 5.52
CA VAL A 129 -12.99 13.66 5.50
C VAL A 129 -13.60 13.96 6.88
N LEU A 130 -14.12 15.18 7.04
CA LEU A 130 -14.83 15.61 8.24
C LEU A 130 -16.34 15.39 8.11
N ARG A 131 -17.04 15.35 9.26
CA ARG A 131 -18.51 15.42 9.26
C ARG A 131 -18.94 16.80 8.78
N ALA A 132 -19.99 16.85 7.97
CA ALA A 132 -20.54 18.11 7.49
C ALA A 132 -21.03 19.02 8.63
N SER A 133 -21.43 18.43 9.76
CA SER A 133 -21.83 19.14 10.98
C SER A 133 -20.68 19.69 11.83
N THR A 134 -19.42 19.47 11.43
CA THR A 134 -18.27 20.00 12.17
C THR A 134 -18.24 21.52 12.05
N LYS A 135 -18.06 22.22 13.18
CA LYS A 135 -17.90 23.68 13.20
C LYS A 135 -16.62 24.09 12.47
N VAL A 136 -16.71 25.20 11.74
CA VAL A 136 -15.61 25.73 10.94
C VAL A 136 -14.41 26.09 11.81
N LYS A 137 -14.65 26.64 13.00
CA LYS A 137 -13.61 26.92 14.01
C LYS A 137 -12.79 25.68 14.38
N THR A 138 -13.46 24.54 14.54
CA THR A 138 -12.80 23.26 14.87
C THR A 138 -12.02 22.74 13.68
N ALA A 139 -12.57 22.83 12.46
CA ALA A 139 -11.88 22.42 11.24
C ALA A 139 -10.62 23.27 10.98
N ASN A 140 -10.72 24.60 11.10
CA ASN A 140 -9.58 25.51 10.97
C ASN A 140 -8.47 25.19 11.97
N LYS A 141 -8.81 24.94 13.25
CA LYS A 141 -7.83 24.59 14.29
C LYS A 141 -7.18 23.22 14.07
N LEU A 142 -7.96 22.23 13.63
CA LEU A 142 -7.46 20.86 13.43
C LEU A 142 -6.59 20.75 12.18
N LEU A 143 -6.91 21.50 11.13
CA LEU A 143 -6.31 21.33 9.82
C LEU A 143 -5.38 22.47 9.40
N ASP A 144 -5.19 23.47 10.25
CA ASP A 144 -4.41 24.69 9.97
C ASP A 144 -4.88 25.39 8.67
N VAL A 145 -6.20 25.36 8.43
CA VAL A 145 -6.84 25.99 7.26
C VAL A 145 -7.57 27.27 7.68
N HIS A 146 -7.74 28.18 6.73
CA HIS A 146 -8.39 29.47 6.93
C HIS A 146 -9.67 29.54 6.09
N LEU A 147 -10.70 28.79 6.51
CA LEU A 147 -12.04 28.91 5.92
C LEU A 147 -12.73 30.19 6.42
N PRO A 148 -13.50 30.89 5.57
CA PRO A 148 -14.22 32.10 5.96
C PRO A 148 -15.21 31.78 7.10
N TYR A 149 -15.29 32.65 8.10
CA TYR A 149 -16.02 32.39 9.34
C TYR A 149 -17.17 33.39 9.54
N GLU A 150 -18.38 32.87 9.67
CA GLU A 150 -19.48 33.51 10.39
C GLU A 150 -19.71 32.67 11.66
N ASP A 151 -19.93 33.33 12.80
CA ASP A 151 -20.07 32.67 14.10
C ASP A 151 -21.13 31.54 14.05
N GLU A 152 -20.78 30.38 14.63
CA GLU A 152 -21.59 29.14 14.67
C GLU A 152 -21.75 28.32 13.38
N ASN A 153 -21.21 28.74 12.22
CA ASN A 153 -21.36 27.96 10.97
C ASN A 153 -20.63 26.61 10.98
N THR A 154 -21.24 25.63 10.31
CA THR A 154 -20.67 24.31 10.04
C THR A 154 -20.06 24.23 8.64
N LEU A 155 -19.23 23.21 8.39
CA LEU A 155 -18.69 22.96 7.05
C LEU A 155 -19.79 22.78 5.99
N ARG A 156 -20.95 22.24 6.39
CA ARG A 156 -22.14 22.13 5.52
C ARG A 156 -22.65 23.50 5.08
N ASP A 157 -22.71 24.46 6.00
CA ASP A 157 -23.28 25.77 5.71
C ASP A 157 -22.36 26.53 4.76
N ILE A 158 -21.05 26.46 4.99
CA ILE A 158 -20.04 27.07 4.11
C ILE A 158 -20.07 26.47 2.70
N ILE A 159 -20.07 25.13 2.59
CA ILE A 159 -20.02 24.49 1.26
C ILE A 159 -21.28 24.79 0.46
N LEU A 160 -22.47 24.79 1.08
CA LEU A 160 -23.72 25.11 0.42
C LEU A 160 -23.77 26.58 -0.03
N LYS A 161 -23.36 27.51 0.85
CA LYS A 161 -23.30 28.94 0.53
C LYS A 161 -22.35 29.23 -0.64
N GLN A 162 -21.25 28.50 -0.74
CA GLN A 162 -20.30 28.64 -1.85
C GLN A 162 -20.83 27.98 -3.13
N MET A 163 -21.48 26.82 -3.03
CA MET A 163 -22.13 26.15 -4.16
C MET A 163 -23.25 27.00 -4.78
N GLU A 164 -24.06 27.67 -3.96
CA GLU A 164 -25.08 28.61 -4.45
C GLU A 164 -24.48 29.79 -5.20
N LYS A 165 -23.34 30.32 -4.75
CA LYS A 165 -22.64 31.43 -5.42
C LYS A 165 -22.03 31.03 -6.76
N GLU A 166 -21.56 29.79 -6.88
CA GLU A 166 -20.90 29.27 -8.09
C GLU A 166 -21.89 28.50 -9.01
N GLU A 167 -23.18 28.50 -8.68
CA GLU A 167 -24.24 27.76 -9.40
C GLU A 167 -23.92 26.25 -9.54
N ILE A 168 -23.32 25.65 -8.52
CA ILE A 168 -22.94 24.24 -8.47
C ILE A 168 -24.02 23.43 -7.74
N ASN A 169 -24.53 22.39 -8.41
CA ASN A 169 -25.49 21.48 -7.77
C ASN A 169 -24.79 20.56 -6.74
N PRO A 170 -25.37 20.37 -5.53
CA PRO A 170 -24.80 19.51 -4.52
C PRO A 170 -24.93 18.04 -4.91
N ALA A 171 -23.81 17.44 -5.34
CA ALA A 171 -23.69 16.03 -5.66
C ALA A 171 -22.40 15.45 -5.05
N VAL A 172 -22.32 14.12 -4.87
CA VAL A 172 -21.07 13.46 -4.46
C VAL A 172 -19.98 13.74 -5.49
N GLY A 173 -18.84 14.23 -5.02
CA GLY A 173 -17.72 14.67 -5.86
C GLY A 173 -17.74 16.14 -6.25
N ALA A 174 -18.81 16.90 -5.96
CA ALA A 174 -18.84 18.34 -6.20
C ALA A 174 -17.83 19.07 -5.29
N CYS A 175 -17.11 20.04 -5.87
CA CYS A 175 -16.03 20.78 -5.22
C CYS A 175 -16.31 22.29 -5.23
N VAL A 176 -15.86 22.96 -4.18
CA VAL A 176 -15.76 24.42 -4.12
C VAL A 176 -14.39 24.81 -3.59
N TYR A 177 -13.88 25.95 -4.03
CA TYR A 177 -12.51 26.37 -3.73
C TYR A 177 -12.49 27.68 -2.93
N PHE A 178 -11.61 27.70 -1.94
CA PHE A 178 -11.22 28.87 -1.16
C PHE A 178 -9.73 29.15 -1.43
N PRO A 179 -9.23 30.37 -1.14
CA PRO A 179 -7.87 30.78 -1.53
C PRO A 179 -6.71 29.85 -1.10
N LYS A 180 -6.87 29.06 -0.04
CA LYS A 180 -5.84 28.12 0.46
C LYS A 180 -6.33 26.69 0.70
N CYS A 181 -7.58 26.38 0.37
CA CYS A 181 -8.16 25.05 0.57
C CYS A 181 -9.40 24.84 -0.31
N GLY A 182 -9.69 23.61 -0.70
CA GLY A 182 -10.94 23.21 -1.34
C GLY A 182 -11.79 22.37 -0.38
N LEU A 183 -13.11 22.41 -0.59
CA LEU A 183 -14.04 21.49 0.06
C LEU A 183 -14.71 20.64 -1.01
N ARG A 184 -14.74 19.31 -0.80
CA ARG A 184 -15.36 18.35 -1.71
C ARG A 184 -16.41 17.51 -0.99
N VAL A 185 -17.54 17.27 -1.65
CA VAL A 185 -18.61 16.43 -1.09
C VAL A 185 -18.20 14.96 -1.18
N ALA A 186 -17.76 14.38 -0.05
CA ALA A 186 -17.34 12.98 0.01
C ALA A 186 -18.53 12.02 0.09
N LYS A 187 -19.61 12.38 0.81
CA LYS A 187 -20.78 11.52 0.96
C LYS A 187 -22.06 12.29 1.24
N MET A 188 -23.15 11.92 0.56
CA MET A 188 -24.51 12.39 0.85
C MET A 188 -25.35 11.27 1.47
N ASN A 189 -26.33 11.64 2.31
CA ASN A 189 -27.32 10.74 2.85
C ASN A 189 -28.68 11.45 2.90
N ASN A 190 -29.74 10.83 2.38
CA ASN A 190 -31.09 11.41 2.27
C ASN A 190 -31.09 12.83 1.68
N GLY A 191 -30.34 13.04 0.59
CA GLY A 191 -30.23 14.35 -0.08
C GLY A 191 -29.42 15.41 0.67
N LYS A 192 -28.82 15.09 1.84
CA LYS A 192 -28.01 16.02 2.63
C LYS A 192 -26.53 15.62 2.62
N ILE A 193 -25.64 16.61 2.56
CA ILE A 193 -24.20 16.40 2.67
C ILE A 193 -23.87 15.89 4.08
N SER A 194 -23.30 14.69 4.17
CA SER A 194 -22.97 14.02 5.44
C SER A 194 -21.48 14.09 5.78
N ARG A 195 -20.62 14.04 4.76
CA ARG A 195 -19.17 14.05 4.87
C ARG A 195 -18.57 15.00 3.83
N ILE A 196 -17.58 15.77 4.25
CA ILE A 196 -16.88 16.75 3.43
C ILE A 196 -15.39 16.48 3.54
N GLU A 197 -14.75 16.31 2.40
CA GLU A 197 -13.31 16.22 2.26
C GLU A 197 -12.73 17.64 2.21
N VAL A 198 -11.67 17.89 2.99
CA VAL A 198 -10.91 19.14 2.95
C VAL A 198 -9.63 18.91 2.14
N ILE A 199 -9.57 19.53 0.97
CA ILE A 199 -8.44 19.49 0.05
C ILE A 199 -7.52 20.66 0.42
N ARG A 200 -6.27 20.38 0.81
CA ARG A 200 -5.30 21.44 1.08
C ARG A 200 -4.60 21.84 -0.22
N ALA A 201 -4.42 23.15 -0.45
CA ALA A 201 -3.56 23.60 -1.52
C ALA A 201 -2.10 23.29 -1.14
N ILE A 202 -1.43 22.43 -1.89
CA ILE A 202 0.00 22.17 -1.73
C ILE A 202 0.71 23.40 -2.31
N HIS A 203 1.35 24.19 -1.45
CA HIS A 203 2.33 25.20 -1.84
C HIS A 203 3.74 24.63 -1.66
#